data_AF-A0A0R3RML5-F1
#
_entry.id   AF-A0A0R3RML5-F1
#
_cell.length_a   1.000
_cell.length_b   1.000
_cell.length_c   1.000
_cell.angle_alpha   90.00
_cell.angle_beta   90.00
_cell.angle_gamma   90.00
#
_symmetry.space_group_name_H-M   'P 1'
#
loop_
_entity.id
_entity.type
_entity.pdbx_description
1 polymer ?
#
loop_
_entity_poly.entity_id
_entity_poly.type
_entity_poly.pdbx_seq_one_letter_code
_entity_poly.pdbx_strand_id
1 'polypeptide(L)'
;MLLLFVLSFHSCHAEFTPHFRSFIHNNYGVAITQALERTDLGSESSFGGKESGEDELNNQAVILIHGSGEKISRFQRMVNHLLNKGYKSSEIYGTTWGDGGLTALALVDMKCSYVKQIRSMIIAVRQYTGTRVDVIAYGMGSPLTRKAILGGDCVDTREILGPPLTELIDTYLSVAGANYGMMSCFIPIPVGACNRRTGLHCGSTFLQDINGQTRYEGTFIFSIFSDSDEKIGYRGCGTLLSPIRGETGFVKKEFLSHDLIIDKTYEMQRNFIRKQRPF
;
A
#
# COMPACT_ATOMS: atom_id res chain seq x y z
N MET A 1 26.11 47.01 5.07
CA MET A 1 24.75 46.48 4.83
C MET A 1 24.93 45.02 4.39
N LEU A 2 24.86 44.08 5.34
CA LEU A 2 25.09 42.66 5.08
C LEU A 2 23.73 42.01 4.78
N LEU A 3 23.48 41.63 3.52
CA LEU A 3 22.29 40.86 3.16
C LEU A 3 22.46 39.43 3.70
N LEU A 4 21.67 39.06 4.71
CA LEU A 4 21.47 37.65 5.06
C LEU A 4 20.56 37.01 4.00
N PHE A 5 21.12 36.13 3.18
CA PHE A 5 20.35 35.16 2.42
C PHE A 5 19.79 34.12 3.40
N VAL A 6 18.49 34.20 3.69
CA VAL A 6 17.78 33.13 4.38
C VAL A 6 17.56 32.01 3.37
N LEU A 7 18.38 30.96 3.47
CA LEU A 7 18.13 29.70 2.80
C LEU A 7 16.90 29.06 3.46
N SER A 8 15.74 29.17 2.82
CA SER A 8 14.53 28.45 3.19
C SER A 8 14.75 26.97 2.91
N PHE A 9 15.29 26.24 3.88
CA PHE A 9 15.23 24.78 3.89
C PHE A 9 13.75 24.38 3.95
N HIS A 10 13.18 24.05 2.79
CA HIS A 10 11.92 23.31 2.76
C HIS A 10 12.24 21.91 3.25
N SER A 11 12.19 21.71 4.57
CA SER A 11 12.07 20.38 5.16
C SER A 11 10.82 19.78 4.55
N CYS A 12 10.99 18.83 3.63
CA CYS A 12 9.90 17.97 3.19
C CYS A 12 9.52 17.13 4.41
N HIS A 13 8.61 17.65 5.23
CA HIS A 13 8.02 16.90 6.32
C HIS A 13 7.20 15.78 5.70
N ALA A 14 7.55 14.53 6.02
CA ALA A 14 6.71 13.37 5.71
C ALA A 14 5.66 13.24 6.82
N GLU A 15 4.78 14.24 6.82
CA GLU A 15 3.53 14.31 7.56
C GLU A 15 2.43 14.69 6.56
N PHE A 16 1.16 14.50 6.93
CA PHE A 16 0.08 15.07 6.14
C PHE A 16 0.16 16.60 6.15
N THR A 17 -0.14 17.20 5.00
CA THR A 17 -0.34 18.66 4.95
C THR A 17 -1.42 19.07 5.97
N PRO A 18 -1.33 20.27 6.56
CA PRO A 18 -2.36 20.76 7.49
C PRO A 18 -3.77 20.73 6.87
N HIS A 19 -3.88 20.95 5.56
CA HIS A 19 -5.15 20.90 4.86
C HIS A 19 -5.75 19.49 4.84
N PHE A 20 -4.99 18.46 4.44
CA PHE A 20 -5.51 17.10 4.40
C PHE A 20 -5.75 16.54 5.79
N ARG A 21 -4.87 16.85 6.74
CA ARG A 21 -5.06 16.54 8.17
C ARG A 21 -6.37 17.13 8.69
N SER A 22 -6.65 18.40 8.41
CA SER A 22 -7.89 19.07 8.82
C SER A 22 -9.11 18.43 8.15
N PHE A 23 -9.00 18.06 6.88
CA PHE A 23 -10.06 17.32 6.18
C PHE A 23 -10.38 16.00 6.88
N ILE A 24 -9.36 15.18 7.20
CA ILE A 24 -9.58 13.91 7.90
C ILE A 24 -10.22 14.14 9.26
N HIS A 25 -9.69 15.10 10.03
CA HIS A 25 -10.22 15.44 11.35
C HIS A 25 -11.69 15.86 11.29
N ASN A 26 -12.05 16.74 10.36
CA ASN A 26 -13.41 17.28 10.28
C ASN A 26 -14.44 16.27 9.76
N ASN A 27 -14.03 15.29 8.94
CA ASN A 27 -14.94 14.32 8.34
C ASN A 27 -14.98 12.96 9.06
N TYR A 28 -13.88 12.58 9.73
CA TYR A 28 -13.71 11.24 10.34
C TYR A 28 -13.28 11.29 11.82
N GLY A 29 -12.99 12.47 12.36
CA GLY A 29 -12.61 12.66 13.75
C GLY A 29 -11.13 12.43 14.04
N VAL A 30 -10.75 12.78 15.27
CA VAL A 30 -9.35 12.74 15.74
C VAL A 30 -8.75 11.33 15.75
N ALA A 31 -9.55 10.30 16.06
CA ALA A 31 -9.06 8.92 16.13
C ALA A 31 -8.54 8.42 14.77
N ILE A 32 -9.29 8.70 13.68
CA ILE A 32 -8.86 8.33 12.33
C ILE A 32 -7.71 9.22 11.87
N THR A 33 -7.71 10.50 12.25
CA THR A 33 -6.58 11.41 11.96
C THR A 33 -5.29 10.87 12.53
N GLN A 34 -5.27 10.51 13.83
CA GLN A 34 -4.09 9.95 14.50
C GLN A 34 -3.69 8.60 13.91
N ALA A 35 -4.67 7.73 13.62
CA ALA A 35 -4.41 6.43 13.01
C ALA A 35 -3.79 6.54 11.61
N LEU A 36 -4.07 7.59 10.84
CA LEU A 36 -3.51 7.76 9.50
C LEU A 36 -2.25 8.63 9.47
N GLU A 37 -2.16 9.66 10.31
CA GLU A 37 -1.01 10.58 10.31
C GLU A 37 0.24 9.97 10.96
N ARG A 38 0.03 9.10 11.97
CA ARG A 38 1.09 8.32 12.61
C ARG A 38 2.26 9.13 13.16
N THR A 39 1.98 10.29 13.74
CA THR A 39 2.98 11.12 14.43
C THR A 39 3.63 10.38 15.61
N ASP A 40 2.99 9.35 16.16
CA ASP A 40 3.57 8.44 17.16
C ASP A 40 4.81 7.69 16.66
N LEU A 41 4.96 7.52 15.33
CA LEU A 41 6.10 6.86 14.71
C LEU A 41 7.14 7.85 14.15
N GLY A 42 6.95 9.16 14.35
CA GLY A 42 7.80 10.24 13.87
C GLY A 42 7.38 10.79 12.49
N SER A 43 8.07 11.85 12.06
CA SER A 43 7.73 12.69 10.89
C SER A 43 8.03 12.07 9.52
N GLU A 44 8.18 10.74 9.45
CA GLU A 44 8.39 9.98 8.21
C GLU A 44 7.35 8.87 8.04
N SER A 45 6.19 9.06 8.67
CA SER A 45 5.21 8.00 8.87
C SER A 45 3.94 8.18 8.05
N SER A 46 3.76 9.32 7.42
CA SER A 46 2.68 9.60 6.47
C SER A 46 3.09 10.65 5.46
N PHE A 47 2.33 10.84 4.39
CA PHE A 47 2.48 12.00 3.51
C PHE A 47 1.24 12.17 2.64
N GLY A 48 1.08 13.39 2.13
CA GLY A 48 0.09 13.73 1.12
C GLY A 48 -0.82 14.86 1.53
N GLY A 49 -1.64 15.27 0.57
CA GLY A 49 -2.59 16.35 0.71
C GLY A 49 -2.14 17.64 0.03
N LYS A 50 -3.11 18.54 -0.14
CA LYS A 50 -2.87 19.86 -0.74
C LYS A 50 -2.19 20.80 0.25
N GLU A 51 -1.35 21.69 -0.24
CA GLU A 51 -0.84 22.82 0.55
C GLU A 51 -1.96 23.81 0.87
N SER A 52 -2.91 23.98 -0.07
CA SER A 52 -4.07 24.86 0.11
C SER A 52 -5.28 24.42 -0.72
N GLY A 53 -6.42 25.08 -0.52
CA GLY A 53 -7.63 24.82 -1.31
C GLY A 53 -7.48 25.12 -2.80
N GLU A 54 -6.52 25.97 -3.16
CA GLU A 54 -6.22 26.39 -4.54
C GLU A 54 -5.39 25.35 -5.32
N ASP A 55 -4.90 24.30 -4.67
CA ASP A 55 -4.13 23.27 -5.36
C ASP A 55 -5.04 22.45 -6.29
N GLU A 56 -4.78 22.59 -7.59
CA GLU A 56 -5.39 21.77 -8.63
C GLU A 56 -4.70 20.40 -8.73
N LEU A 57 -5.49 19.35 -8.92
CA LEU A 57 -5.01 17.99 -9.18
C LEU A 57 -5.01 17.75 -10.69
N ASN A 58 -3.85 17.41 -11.24
CA ASN A 58 -3.63 17.13 -12.65
C ASN A 58 -3.61 15.63 -12.96
N ASN A 59 -3.29 14.82 -11.95
CA ASN A 59 -3.29 13.37 -12.02
C ASN A 59 -4.26 12.78 -11.00
N GLN A 60 -4.67 11.55 -11.27
CA GLN A 60 -5.34 10.74 -10.28
C GLN A 60 -4.42 10.47 -9.08
N ALA A 61 -5.00 10.44 -7.89
CA ALA A 61 -4.22 10.25 -6.67
C ALA A 61 -3.70 8.81 -6.54
N VAL A 62 -2.45 8.69 -6.10
CA VAL A 62 -1.74 7.43 -5.91
C VAL A 62 -1.54 7.18 -4.43
N ILE A 63 -1.96 6.02 -3.94
CA ILE A 63 -1.80 5.58 -2.56
C ILE A 63 -0.73 4.50 -2.52
N LEU A 64 0.32 4.73 -1.74
CA LEU A 64 1.45 3.81 -1.57
C LEU A 64 1.26 3.02 -0.27
N ILE A 65 1.39 1.69 -0.33
CA ILE A 65 1.22 0.78 0.82
C ILE A 65 2.46 -0.10 0.97
N HIS A 66 3.20 0.08 2.07
CA HIS A 66 4.47 -0.61 2.34
C HIS A 66 4.32 -2.07 2.77
N GLY A 67 5.44 -2.80 2.76
CA GLY A 67 5.52 -4.18 3.20
C GLY A 67 5.64 -4.29 4.73
N SER A 68 5.64 -5.52 5.24
CA SER A 68 5.84 -5.77 6.67
C SER A 68 7.22 -5.33 7.14
N GLY A 69 7.31 -4.82 8.36
CA GLY A 69 8.58 -4.43 8.97
C GLY A 69 9.17 -3.12 8.43
N GLU A 70 8.38 -2.34 7.68
CA GLU A 70 8.80 -1.08 7.07
C GLU A 70 7.93 0.08 7.55
N LYS A 71 8.37 1.30 7.27
CA LYS A 71 7.54 2.52 7.30
C LYS A 71 7.22 2.95 5.87
N ILE A 72 6.29 3.89 5.74
CA ILE A 72 5.96 4.47 4.43
C ILE A 72 7.17 5.16 3.76
N SER A 73 8.17 5.61 4.53
CA SER A 73 9.43 6.15 4.02
C SER A 73 10.21 5.19 3.11
N ARG A 74 9.90 3.88 3.12
CA ARG A 74 10.39 2.91 2.12
C ARG A 74 10.12 3.35 0.68
N PHE A 75 9.02 4.07 0.48
CA PHE A 75 8.61 4.60 -0.83
C PHE A 75 9.22 5.96 -1.18
N GLN A 76 10.09 6.57 -0.37
CA GLN A 76 10.60 7.92 -0.63
C GLN A 76 11.21 8.05 -2.04
N ARG A 77 11.91 7.02 -2.53
CA ARG A 77 12.45 7.01 -3.90
C ARG A 77 11.36 6.94 -4.97
N MET A 78 10.28 6.22 -4.73
CA MET A 78 9.12 6.19 -5.62
C MET A 78 8.38 7.54 -5.61
N VAL A 79 8.22 8.16 -4.43
CA VAL A 79 7.66 9.52 -4.31
C VAL A 79 8.49 10.50 -5.12
N ASN A 80 9.81 10.53 -4.92
CA ASN A 80 10.71 11.39 -5.68
C ASN A 80 10.64 11.12 -7.19
N HIS A 81 10.52 9.84 -7.59
CA HIS A 81 10.35 9.47 -8.99
C HIS A 81 9.04 10.02 -9.59
N LEU A 82 7.92 9.93 -8.87
CA LEU A 82 6.63 10.48 -9.30
C LEU A 82 6.68 12.01 -9.42
N LEU A 83 7.26 12.70 -8.42
CA LEU A 83 7.44 14.15 -8.43
C LEU A 83 8.28 14.60 -9.64
N ASN A 84 9.41 13.94 -9.90
CA ASN A 84 10.25 14.19 -11.07
C ASN A 84 9.56 13.90 -12.42
N LYS A 85 8.40 13.25 -12.40
CA LYS A 85 7.59 12.90 -13.58
C LYS A 85 6.28 13.68 -13.65
N GLY A 86 6.17 14.76 -12.87
CA GLY A 86 5.09 15.74 -12.95
C GLY A 86 3.89 15.45 -12.05
N TYR A 87 3.99 14.48 -11.13
CA TYR A 87 3.03 14.40 -10.03
C TYR A 87 3.29 15.51 -9.02
N LYS A 88 2.22 15.96 -8.35
CA LYS A 88 2.30 16.87 -7.20
C LYS A 88 2.32 16.08 -5.89
N SER A 89 2.84 16.66 -4.81
CA SER A 89 2.73 16.07 -3.46
C SER A 89 1.26 15.84 -3.07
N SER A 90 0.36 16.70 -3.52
CA SER A 90 -1.09 16.60 -3.36
C SER A 90 -1.75 15.45 -4.14
N GLU A 91 -0.98 14.68 -4.91
CA GLU A 91 -1.45 13.53 -5.68
C GLU A 91 -0.80 12.22 -5.18
N ILE A 92 0.10 12.27 -4.21
CA ILE A 92 0.84 11.11 -3.71
C ILE A 92 0.59 10.97 -2.21
N TYR A 93 0.06 9.82 -1.81
CA TYR A 93 -0.45 9.59 -0.46
C TYR A 93 0.11 8.31 0.13
N GLY A 94 0.32 8.31 1.44
CA GLY A 94 0.78 7.13 2.16
C GLY A 94 0.68 7.27 3.65
N THR A 95 0.52 6.15 4.34
CA THR A 95 0.56 6.06 5.80
C THR A 95 1.28 4.78 6.20
N THR A 96 1.95 4.83 7.34
CA THR A 96 2.59 3.65 7.94
C THR A 96 1.55 2.82 8.67
N TRP A 97 1.28 1.62 8.18
CA TRP A 97 0.43 0.69 8.89
C TRP A 97 1.21 -0.10 9.94
N GLY A 98 0.51 -0.54 10.98
CA GLY A 98 1.13 -1.31 12.07
C GLY A 98 2.04 -0.48 12.96
N ASP A 99 3.19 -0.99 13.36
CA ASP A 99 4.08 -0.33 14.33
C ASP A 99 5.35 0.26 13.69
N GLY A 100 5.41 0.33 12.37
CA GLY A 100 6.56 0.89 11.65
C GLY A 100 7.85 0.07 11.81
N GLY A 101 7.73 -1.24 12.04
CA GLY A 101 8.87 -2.17 12.07
C GLY A 101 9.39 -2.51 13.46
N LEU A 102 8.63 -2.21 14.53
CA LEU A 102 8.97 -2.63 15.89
C LEU A 102 8.76 -4.13 16.08
N THR A 103 7.70 -4.69 15.49
CA THR A 103 7.46 -6.13 15.49
C THR A 103 8.41 -6.82 14.51
N ALA A 104 9.15 -7.83 15.00
CA ALA A 104 10.02 -8.64 14.17
C ALA A 104 9.23 -9.28 13.00
N LEU A 105 9.80 -9.29 11.80
CA LEU A 105 9.13 -9.74 10.56
C LEU A 105 8.39 -11.08 10.69
N ALA A 106 9.01 -12.06 11.36
CA ALA A 106 8.44 -13.39 11.56
C ALA A 106 7.17 -13.38 12.43
N LEU A 107 6.91 -12.31 13.18
CA LEU A 107 5.79 -12.14 14.09
C LEU A 107 4.70 -11.21 13.53
N VAL A 108 4.91 -10.62 12.35
CA VAL A 108 3.91 -9.75 11.71
C VAL A 108 2.84 -10.60 11.04
N ASP A 109 1.60 -10.51 11.50
CA ASP A 109 0.42 -11.12 10.87
C ASP A 109 -0.57 -10.05 10.35
N MET A 110 -1.50 -10.47 9.50
CA MET A 110 -2.42 -9.57 8.79
C MET A 110 -3.68 -9.27 9.62
N LYS A 111 -3.54 -8.41 10.64
CA LYS A 111 -4.60 -8.05 11.59
C LYS A 111 -5.69 -7.15 11.01
N CYS A 112 -6.91 -7.24 11.55
CA CYS A 112 -8.03 -6.35 11.19
C CYS A 112 -7.68 -4.87 11.33
N SER A 113 -6.92 -4.50 12.37
CA SER A 113 -6.54 -3.10 12.58
C SER A 113 -5.72 -2.53 11.43
N TYR A 114 -4.81 -3.32 10.84
CA TYR A 114 -4.00 -2.90 9.68
C TYR A 114 -4.88 -2.77 8.43
N VAL A 115 -5.80 -3.72 8.23
CA VAL A 115 -6.79 -3.68 7.15
C VAL A 115 -7.68 -2.43 7.25
N LYS A 116 -8.22 -2.14 8.44
CA LYS A 116 -9.07 -0.97 8.69
C LYS A 116 -8.32 0.33 8.43
N GLN A 117 -7.07 0.43 8.85
CA GLN A 117 -6.22 1.61 8.61
C GLN A 117 -6.00 1.85 7.12
N ILE A 118 -5.61 0.84 6.35
CA ILE A 118 -5.44 0.93 4.89
C ILE A 118 -6.77 1.30 4.22
N ARG A 119 -7.87 0.68 4.64
CA ARG A 119 -9.21 0.97 4.13
C ARG A 119 -9.62 2.42 4.37
N SER A 120 -9.40 2.93 5.58
CA SER A 120 -9.65 4.33 5.93
C SER A 120 -8.82 5.29 5.08
N MET A 121 -7.55 4.95 4.80
CA MET A 121 -6.71 5.76 3.91
C MET A 121 -7.29 5.85 2.50
N ILE A 122 -7.69 4.71 1.91
CA ILE A 122 -8.29 4.67 0.57
C ILE A 122 -9.55 5.54 0.50
N ILE A 123 -10.45 5.39 1.48
CA ILE A 123 -11.71 6.13 1.53
C ILE A 123 -11.45 7.63 1.71
N ALA A 124 -10.56 8.01 2.63
CA ALA A 124 -10.24 9.40 2.92
C ALA A 124 -9.61 10.10 1.69
N VAL A 125 -8.63 9.47 1.04
CA VAL A 125 -7.99 10.04 -0.16
C VAL A 125 -8.99 10.16 -1.30
N ARG A 126 -9.77 9.10 -1.60
CA ARG A 126 -10.80 9.15 -2.65
C ARG A 126 -11.78 10.30 -2.42
N GLN A 127 -12.26 10.48 -1.18
CA GLN A 127 -13.20 11.55 -0.88
C GLN A 127 -12.55 12.94 -0.95
N TYR A 128 -11.31 13.05 -0.52
CA TYR A 128 -10.55 14.30 -0.53
C TYR A 128 -10.24 14.79 -1.95
N THR A 129 -9.92 13.87 -2.85
CA THR A 129 -9.50 14.18 -4.23
C THR A 129 -10.67 14.18 -5.22
N GLY A 130 -11.80 13.57 -4.85
CA GLY A 130 -13.01 13.52 -5.67
C GLY A 130 -12.91 12.63 -6.91
N THR A 131 -11.82 11.89 -7.08
CA THR A 131 -11.55 10.99 -8.21
C THR A 131 -11.40 9.55 -7.72
N ARG A 132 -11.38 8.57 -8.64
CA ARG A 132 -10.89 7.22 -8.28
C ARG A 132 -9.42 7.33 -7.84
N VAL A 133 -8.90 6.28 -7.22
CA VAL A 133 -7.50 6.25 -6.78
C VAL A 133 -6.74 5.10 -7.40
N ASP A 134 -5.44 5.29 -7.58
CA ASP A 134 -4.51 4.22 -7.89
C ASP A 134 -3.83 3.75 -6.61
N VAL A 135 -3.60 2.45 -6.49
CA VAL A 135 -2.96 1.87 -5.30
C VAL A 135 -1.77 1.02 -5.71
N ILE A 136 -0.60 1.31 -5.13
CA ILE A 136 0.61 0.51 -5.28
C ILE A 136 0.92 -0.13 -3.93
N ALA A 137 0.81 -1.45 -3.86
CA ALA A 137 0.99 -2.20 -2.63
C ALA A 137 2.16 -3.19 -2.75
N TYR A 138 3.08 -3.13 -1.77
CA TYR A 138 4.32 -3.90 -1.76
C TYR A 138 4.31 -5.03 -0.73
N GLY A 139 4.85 -6.20 -1.07
CA GLY A 139 5.05 -7.30 -0.12
C GLY A 139 3.75 -7.73 0.58
N MET A 140 3.77 -7.80 1.92
CA MET A 140 2.59 -8.09 2.75
C MET A 140 1.51 -6.98 2.69
N GLY A 141 1.88 -5.75 2.31
CA GLY A 141 0.93 -4.67 2.05
C GLY A 141 -0.06 -5.03 0.94
N SER A 142 0.32 -5.90 0.00
CA SER A 142 -0.53 -6.34 -1.11
C SER A 142 -1.77 -7.11 -0.62
N PRO A 143 -1.66 -8.28 0.05
CA PRO A 143 -2.84 -8.98 0.56
C PRO A 143 -3.63 -8.18 1.61
N LEU A 144 -2.97 -7.36 2.44
CA LEU A 144 -3.66 -6.45 3.36
C LEU A 144 -4.58 -5.45 2.62
N THR A 145 -4.06 -4.83 1.57
CA THR A 145 -4.82 -3.89 0.73
C THR A 145 -5.94 -4.61 0.00
N ARG A 146 -5.71 -5.83 -0.50
CA ARG A 146 -6.75 -6.65 -1.10
C ARG A 146 -7.88 -6.92 -0.11
N LYS A 147 -7.60 -7.22 1.16
CA LYS A 147 -8.66 -7.36 2.17
C LYS A 147 -9.37 -6.03 2.45
N ALA A 148 -8.62 -4.93 2.50
CA ALA A 148 -9.18 -3.59 2.69
C ALA A 148 -10.15 -3.20 1.57
N ILE A 149 -9.85 -3.56 0.32
CA ILE A 149 -10.71 -3.32 -0.84
C ILE A 149 -11.90 -4.29 -0.86
N LEU A 150 -11.69 -5.59 -0.57
CA LEU A 150 -12.77 -6.60 -0.55
C LEU A 150 -13.87 -6.25 0.45
N GLY A 151 -13.50 -5.73 1.62
CA GLY A 151 -14.44 -5.49 2.71
C GLY A 151 -14.94 -6.80 3.33
N GLY A 152 -16.24 -6.85 3.66
CA GLY A 152 -16.85 -7.95 4.41
C GLY A 152 -16.40 -7.97 5.87
N ASP A 153 -16.21 -9.16 6.45
CA ASP A 153 -15.79 -9.31 7.84
C ASP A 153 -14.27 -9.44 7.96
N CYS A 154 -13.70 -8.87 9.03
CA CYS A 154 -12.34 -9.18 9.44
C CYS A 154 -12.19 -10.66 9.85
N VAL A 155 -11.09 -11.28 9.44
CA VAL A 155 -10.83 -12.72 9.63
C VAL A 155 -10.55 -13.07 11.10
N ASP A 156 -9.84 -12.19 11.79
CA ASP A 156 -9.42 -12.31 13.19
C ASP A 156 -10.45 -11.79 14.19
N THR A 157 -11.11 -10.66 13.91
CA THR A 157 -12.01 -10.01 14.89
C THR A 157 -13.50 -10.12 14.53
N ARG A 158 -13.86 -10.49 13.29
CA ARG A 158 -15.24 -10.44 12.76
C ARG A 158 -15.87 -9.04 12.74
N GLU A 159 -15.07 -7.99 12.93
CA GLU A 159 -15.53 -6.62 12.71
C GLU A 159 -15.92 -6.41 11.24
N ILE A 160 -16.98 -5.65 11.01
CA ILE A 160 -17.52 -5.39 9.67
C ILE A 160 -16.73 -4.24 9.03
N LEU A 161 -16.06 -4.52 7.92
CA LEU A 161 -15.35 -3.52 7.10
C LEU A 161 -16.31 -2.74 6.20
N GLY A 162 -17.46 -3.33 5.86
CA GLY A 162 -18.44 -2.79 4.92
C GLY A 162 -18.29 -3.35 3.51
N PRO A 163 -18.93 -2.73 2.50
CA PRO A 163 -18.93 -3.25 1.13
C PRO A 163 -17.57 -3.11 0.43
N PRO A 164 -17.36 -3.79 -0.71
CA PRO A 164 -16.15 -3.62 -1.50
C PRO A 164 -15.91 -2.17 -1.93
N LEU A 165 -14.63 -1.76 -2.02
CA LEU A 165 -14.22 -0.45 -2.53
C LEU A 165 -13.87 -0.48 -4.03
N THR A 166 -14.20 -1.55 -4.74
CA THR A 166 -13.84 -1.78 -6.17
C THR A 166 -14.07 -0.54 -7.04
N GLU A 167 -15.24 0.10 -6.91
CA GLU A 167 -15.61 1.27 -7.70
C GLU A 167 -14.81 2.55 -7.40
N LEU A 168 -14.08 2.56 -6.27
CA LEU A 168 -13.21 3.65 -5.86
C LEU A 168 -11.80 3.51 -6.44
N ILE A 169 -11.43 2.32 -6.92
CA ILE A 169 -10.08 2.00 -7.39
C ILE A 169 -10.06 1.95 -8.92
N ASP A 170 -9.22 2.78 -9.54
CA ASP A 170 -8.94 2.65 -10.96
C ASP A 170 -7.91 1.54 -11.17
N THR A 171 -6.66 1.76 -10.76
CA THR A 171 -5.60 0.76 -10.87
C THR A 171 -5.13 0.24 -9.51
N TYR A 172 -5.13 -1.08 -9.34
CA TYR A 172 -4.43 -1.76 -8.27
C TYR A 172 -3.18 -2.45 -8.81
N LEU A 173 -2.02 -2.09 -8.26
CA LEU A 173 -0.73 -2.68 -8.60
C LEU A 173 -0.11 -3.38 -7.39
N SER A 174 0.06 -4.70 -7.50
CA SER A 174 0.84 -5.50 -6.57
C SER A 174 2.30 -5.55 -6.99
N VAL A 175 3.21 -5.16 -6.10
CA VAL A 175 4.66 -5.25 -6.32
C VAL A 175 5.23 -6.26 -5.32
N ALA A 176 5.79 -7.36 -5.81
CA ALA A 176 6.30 -8.45 -4.98
C ALA A 176 5.28 -8.92 -3.91
N GLY A 177 3.99 -8.93 -4.26
CA GLY A 177 2.93 -9.20 -3.29
C GLY A 177 2.91 -10.63 -2.78
N ALA A 178 2.54 -10.84 -1.51
CA ALA A 178 2.38 -12.16 -0.91
C ALA A 178 0.95 -12.70 -1.09
N ASN A 179 0.41 -12.65 -2.31
CA ASN A 179 -1.02 -12.83 -2.58
C ASN A 179 -1.55 -14.26 -2.39
N TYR A 180 -0.68 -15.26 -2.52
CA TYR A 180 -0.99 -16.68 -2.27
C TYR A 180 -0.11 -17.30 -1.18
N GLY A 181 0.57 -16.45 -0.41
CA GLY A 181 1.43 -16.85 0.71
C GLY A 181 2.90 -16.57 0.48
N MET A 182 3.71 -17.17 1.35
CA MET A 182 5.16 -17.05 1.34
C MET A 182 5.77 -18.47 1.28
N MET A 183 6.78 -18.67 0.44
CA MET A 183 7.38 -19.98 0.18
C MET A 183 7.91 -20.64 1.47
N SER A 184 8.46 -19.85 2.40
CA SER A 184 8.95 -20.35 3.69
C SER A 184 7.84 -20.69 4.69
N CYS A 185 6.57 -20.30 4.44
CA CYS A 185 5.42 -20.63 5.28
C CYS A 185 4.74 -21.96 4.93
N PHE A 186 5.46 -22.92 4.36
CA PHE A 186 4.91 -24.26 4.09
C PHE A 186 4.66 -25.06 5.37
N ILE A 187 5.40 -24.77 6.44
CA ILE A 187 5.12 -25.28 7.79
C ILE A 187 4.36 -24.19 8.56
N PRO A 188 3.14 -24.46 9.04
CA PRO A 188 2.41 -23.49 9.83
C PRO A 188 3.06 -23.30 11.20
N ILE A 189 3.28 -22.05 11.58
CA ILE A 189 3.63 -21.67 12.95
C ILE A 189 2.34 -21.14 13.61
N PRO A 190 1.98 -21.54 14.85
CA PRO A 190 0.70 -21.14 15.45
C PRO A 190 0.43 -19.63 15.52
N VAL A 191 1.49 -18.81 15.53
CA VAL A 191 1.46 -17.34 15.63
C VAL A 191 2.38 -16.70 14.60
N GLY A 192 2.19 -15.40 14.36
CA GLY A 192 3.07 -14.61 13.50
C GLY A 192 2.84 -14.82 12.00
N ALA A 193 3.85 -14.53 11.20
CA ALA A 193 3.74 -14.40 9.74
C ALA A 193 3.29 -15.67 9.02
N CYS A 194 3.52 -16.86 9.58
CA CYS A 194 3.15 -18.14 8.94
C CYS A 194 1.92 -18.82 9.56
N ASN A 195 1.10 -18.09 10.33
CA ASN A 195 -0.07 -18.69 10.97
C ASN A 195 -1.21 -18.99 9.98
N ARG A 196 -2.08 -19.96 10.32
CA ARG A 196 -3.19 -20.43 9.47
C ARG A 196 -4.44 -19.55 9.51
N ARG A 197 -4.46 -18.49 10.30
CA ARG A 197 -5.62 -17.59 10.40
C ARG A 197 -5.38 -16.30 9.63
N THR A 198 -4.40 -15.51 10.07
CA THR A 198 -4.02 -14.19 9.55
C THR A 198 -2.62 -14.17 8.93
N GLY A 199 -1.96 -15.32 8.77
CA GLY A 199 -0.62 -15.40 8.21
C GLY A 199 -0.58 -15.69 6.71
N LEU A 200 0.66 -15.82 6.22
CA LEU A 200 1.05 -16.11 4.84
C LEU A 200 1.25 -17.61 4.57
N HIS A 201 0.83 -18.49 5.47
CA HIS A 201 0.67 -19.90 5.11
C HIS A 201 -0.41 -19.99 4.02
N CYS A 202 -0.14 -20.66 2.91
CA CYS A 202 -1.00 -20.60 1.72
C CYS A 202 -2.47 -21.01 1.97
N GLY A 203 -2.70 -21.91 2.93
CA GLY A 203 -4.02 -22.31 3.37
C GLY A 203 -4.61 -21.46 4.51
N SER A 204 -4.10 -20.24 4.73
CA SER A 204 -4.62 -19.39 5.80
C SER A 204 -6.02 -18.88 5.47
N THR A 205 -6.85 -18.69 6.50
CA THR A 205 -8.21 -18.15 6.31
C THR A 205 -8.18 -16.79 5.63
N PHE A 206 -7.19 -15.95 5.94
CA PHE A 206 -7.03 -14.64 5.30
C PHE A 206 -6.76 -14.74 3.80
N LEU A 207 -5.82 -15.60 3.39
CA LEU A 207 -5.51 -15.77 1.97
C LEU A 207 -6.64 -16.46 1.22
N GLN A 208 -7.35 -17.40 1.86
CA GLN A 208 -8.54 -18.01 1.27
C GLN A 208 -9.66 -17.00 1.05
N ASP A 209 -9.86 -16.07 1.98
CA ASP A 209 -10.88 -15.03 1.90
C ASP A 209 -10.62 -14.09 0.71
N ILE A 210 -9.42 -13.49 0.63
CA ILE A 210 -9.07 -12.56 -0.47
C ILE A 210 -8.96 -13.26 -1.84
N ASN A 211 -8.71 -14.57 -1.87
CA ASN A 211 -8.63 -15.34 -3.12
C ASN A 211 -9.93 -16.06 -3.47
N GLY A 212 -10.95 -15.98 -2.62
CA GLY A 212 -12.28 -16.55 -2.87
C GLY A 212 -13.10 -15.75 -3.90
N GLN A 213 -12.69 -14.51 -4.17
CA GLN A 213 -13.25 -13.65 -5.21
C GLN A 213 -12.15 -13.18 -6.16
N THR A 214 -12.52 -12.79 -7.37
CA THR A 214 -11.59 -12.31 -8.39
C THR A 214 -12.03 -10.98 -8.94
N ARG A 215 -11.07 -10.13 -9.33
CA ARG A 215 -11.30 -8.86 -10.03
C ARG A 215 -12.02 -7.79 -9.23
N TYR A 216 -11.94 -7.84 -7.90
CA TYR A 216 -12.57 -6.84 -7.04
C TYR A 216 -11.59 -5.71 -6.65
N GLU A 217 -10.30 -5.86 -6.96
CA GLU A 217 -9.24 -4.94 -6.52
C GLU A 217 -9.31 -3.56 -7.21
N GLY A 218 -9.92 -3.48 -8.40
CA GLY A 218 -10.09 -2.23 -9.14
C GLY A 218 -10.46 -2.48 -10.59
N THR A 219 -10.53 -1.40 -11.38
CA THR A 219 -10.80 -1.47 -12.82
C THR A 219 -9.67 -2.19 -13.58
N PHE A 220 -8.43 -1.85 -13.22
CA PHE A 220 -7.21 -2.45 -13.74
C PHE A 220 -6.41 -3.07 -12.60
N ILE A 221 -5.89 -4.27 -12.82
CA ILE A 221 -5.22 -5.07 -11.80
C ILE A 221 -3.93 -5.58 -12.40
N PHE A 222 -2.80 -5.27 -11.77
CA PHE A 222 -1.49 -5.67 -12.26
C PHE A 222 -0.61 -6.23 -11.15
N SER A 223 0.35 -7.07 -11.56
CA SER A 223 1.41 -7.55 -10.67
C SER A 223 2.80 -7.39 -11.29
N ILE A 224 3.78 -7.01 -10.48
CA ILE A 224 5.21 -7.09 -10.81
C ILE A 224 5.85 -8.02 -9.78
N PHE A 225 6.55 -9.06 -10.23
CA PHE A 225 7.20 -10.03 -9.35
C PHE A 225 8.45 -10.62 -10.00
N SER A 226 9.24 -11.37 -9.25
CA SER A 226 10.49 -11.96 -9.74
C SER A 226 10.52 -13.47 -9.49
N ASP A 227 11.25 -14.21 -10.33
CA ASP A 227 11.59 -15.60 -10.05
C ASP A 227 12.68 -15.77 -8.98
N SER A 228 13.35 -14.68 -8.62
CA SER A 228 14.45 -14.64 -7.65
C SER A 228 14.08 -13.88 -6.36
N ASP A 229 12.79 -13.70 -6.08
CA ASP A 229 12.31 -13.12 -4.83
C ASP A 229 12.60 -14.07 -3.66
N GLU A 230 13.58 -13.72 -2.82
CA GLU A 230 14.06 -14.53 -1.71
C GLU A 230 13.17 -14.45 -0.46
N LYS A 231 12.26 -13.46 -0.38
CA LYS A 231 11.38 -13.28 0.78
C LYS A 231 10.06 -13.99 0.55
N ILE A 232 9.33 -13.63 -0.50
CA ILE A 232 8.03 -14.23 -0.83
C ILE A 232 8.21 -15.55 -1.55
N GLY A 233 9.20 -15.65 -2.45
CA GLY A 233 9.38 -16.80 -3.32
C GLY A 233 8.57 -16.70 -4.61
N TYR A 234 9.05 -17.38 -5.65
CA TYR A 234 8.37 -17.42 -6.95
C TYR A 234 7.13 -18.34 -6.95
N ARG A 235 7.29 -19.54 -6.38
CA ARG A 235 6.26 -20.58 -6.31
C ARG A 235 6.15 -21.17 -4.92
N GLY A 236 4.93 -21.48 -4.52
CA GLY A 236 4.62 -22.18 -3.29
C GLY A 236 3.20 -22.76 -3.38
N CYS A 237 2.97 -23.89 -2.70
CA CYS A 237 1.65 -24.51 -2.65
C CYS A 237 1.00 -24.77 -4.03
N GLY A 238 1.83 -25.14 -5.02
CA GLY A 238 1.38 -25.45 -6.38
C GLY A 238 1.03 -24.24 -7.26
N THR A 239 1.21 -23.00 -6.78
CA THR A 239 0.90 -21.78 -7.54
C THR A 239 2.05 -20.78 -7.53
N LEU A 240 1.95 -19.77 -8.40
CA LEU A 240 2.75 -18.55 -8.27
C LEU A 240 2.24 -17.75 -7.07
N LEU A 241 3.16 -17.20 -6.27
CA LEU A 241 2.79 -16.58 -4.99
C LEU A 241 2.33 -15.13 -5.11
N SER A 242 2.85 -14.40 -6.10
CA SER A 242 2.59 -12.97 -6.29
C SER A 242 1.50 -12.58 -7.29
N PRO A 243 1.43 -13.12 -8.52
CA PRO A 243 0.43 -12.66 -9.50
C PRO A 243 -0.99 -12.98 -9.05
N ILE A 244 -1.93 -12.07 -9.30
CA ILE A 244 -3.32 -12.18 -8.84
C ILE A 244 -4.16 -12.89 -9.90
N ARG A 245 -4.97 -13.87 -9.47
CA ARG A 245 -5.87 -14.56 -10.41
C ARG A 245 -6.89 -13.61 -11.01
N GLY A 246 -6.96 -13.59 -12.34
CA GLY A 246 -7.90 -12.77 -13.10
C GLY A 246 -7.45 -11.31 -13.29
N GLU A 247 -6.20 -10.99 -12.95
CA GLU A 247 -5.61 -9.67 -13.18
C GLU A 247 -5.61 -9.28 -14.67
N THR A 248 -5.48 -7.98 -14.92
CA THR A 248 -5.41 -7.42 -16.29
C THR A 248 -4.10 -7.81 -16.97
N GLY A 249 -3.00 -7.88 -16.22
CA GLY A 249 -1.74 -8.38 -16.72
C GLY A 249 -0.67 -8.41 -15.64
N PHE A 250 0.48 -9.00 -15.94
CA PHE A 250 1.61 -9.01 -15.02
C PHE A 250 2.94 -8.92 -15.75
N VAL A 251 3.97 -8.55 -15.00
CA VAL A 251 5.36 -8.60 -15.45
C VAL A 251 6.17 -9.45 -14.49
N LYS A 252 6.70 -10.57 -15.00
CA LYS A 252 7.74 -11.36 -14.34
C LYS A 252 9.10 -10.76 -14.67
N LYS A 253 9.87 -10.40 -13.66
CA LYS A 253 11.28 -10.04 -13.74
C LYS A 253 12.13 -11.28 -13.45
N GLU A 254 13.38 -11.23 -13.88
CA GLU A 254 14.36 -12.28 -13.62
C GLU A 254 15.48 -11.69 -12.78
N PHE A 255 16.01 -12.49 -11.85
CA PHE A 255 17.20 -12.15 -11.06
C PHE A 255 17.08 -10.89 -10.17
N LEU A 256 15.85 -10.44 -9.88
CA LEU A 256 15.62 -9.38 -8.91
C LEU A 256 15.26 -10.00 -7.55
N SER A 257 15.98 -9.60 -6.50
CA SER A 257 15.58 -9.85 -5.11
C SER A 257 14.31 -9.07 -4.76
N HIS A 258 13.67 -9.41 -3.64
CA HIS A 258 12.43 -8.79 -3.18
C HIS A 258 12.51 -7.25 -3.20
N ASP A 259 13.57 -6.70 -2.61
CA ASP A 259 13.78 -5.25 -2.51
C ASP A 259 14.18 -4.61 -3.85
N LEU A 260 14.83 -5.36 -4.74
CA LEU A 260 15.15 -4.87 -6.08
C LEU A 260 13.94 -4.81 -7.00
N ILE A 261 12.90 -5.62 -6.78
CA ILE A 261 11.66 -5.54 -7.57
C ILE A 261 11.06 -4.15 -7.44
N ILE A 262 10.86 -3.66 -6.22
CA ILE A 262 10.33 -2.31 -6.00
C ILE A 262 11.33 -1.24 -6.48
N ASP A 263 12.63 -1.40 -6.20
CA ASP A 263 13.61 -0.35 -6.47
C ASP A 263 14.02 -0.18 -7.94
N LYS A 264 13.85 -1.22 -8.76
CA LYS A 264 14.24 -1.21 -10.17
C LYS A 264 13.05 -1.05 -11.13
N THR A 265 11.84 -0.85 -10.60
CA THR A 265 10.62 -0.80 -11.43
C THR A 265 9.78 0.46 -11.26
N TYR A 266 10.29 1.55 -10.66
CA TYR A 266 9.52 2.79 -10.46
C TYR A 266 8.86 3.34 -11.74
N GLU A 267 9.57 3.33 -12.86
CA GLU A 267 9.02 3.74 -14.16
C GLU A 267 7.85 2.87 -14.61
N MET A 268 7.99 1.56 -14.43
CA MET A 268 6.97 0.58 -14.77
C MET A 268 5.76 0.70 -13.84
N GLN A 269 6.00 0.89 -12.54
CA GLN A 269 4.95 1.14 -11.56
C GLN A 269 4.14 2.39 -11.94
N ARG A 270 4.81 3.50 -12.33
CA ARG A 270 4.13 4.70 -12.84
C ARG A 270 3.37 4.44 -14.14
N ASN A 271 3.92 3.64 -15.06
CA ASN A 271 3.25 3.35 -16.32
C ASN A 271 1.96 2.53 -16.11
N PHE A 272 1.93 1.61 -15.13
CA PHE A 272 0.70 0.90 -14.80
C PHE A 272 -0.40 1.84 -14.31
N ILE A 273 -0.10 2.74 -13.38
CA ILE A 273 -1.11 3.66 -12.83
C ILE A 273 -1.49 4.80 -13.81
N ARG A 274 -0.61 5.16 -14.76
CA ARG A 274 -0.88 6.27 -15.71
C ARG A 274 -1.39 5.81 -17.08
N LYS A 275 -0.94 4.66 -17.55
CA LYS A 275 -1.18 4.16 -18.92
C LYS A 275 -1.85 2.78 -18.93
N GLN A 276 -2.01 2.13 -17.77
CA GLN A 276 -2.58 0.80 -17.64
C GLN A 276 -1.81 -0.27 -18.45
N ARG A 277 -0.49 -0.06 -18.59
CA ARG A 277 0.43 -0.96 -19.31
C ARG A 277 1.88 -0.71 -18.87
N PRO A 278 2.83 -1.63 -19.10
CA PRO A 278 4.19 -1.48 -18.59
C PRO A 278 5.07 -0.44 -19.32
N PHE A 279 4.69 0.01 -20.53
CA PHE A 279 5.49 0.91 -21.40
C PHE A 279 4.79 2.23 -21.77
#